data_AF-A0AAY4CTQ9-F1
#
_entry.id   AF-A0AAY4CTQ9-F1
#
_cell.length_a   1.000
_cell.length_b   1.000
_cell.length_c   1.000
_cell.angle_alpha   90.00
_cell.angle_beta   90.00
_cell.angle_gamma   90.00
#
_symmetry.space_group_name_H-M   'P 1'
#
loop_
_entity.id
_entity.type
_entity.pdbx_description
1 polymer ?
#
loop_
_entity_poly.entity_id
_entity_poly.type
_entity_poly.pdbx_seq_one_letter_code
_entity_poly.pdbx_strand_id
1 'polypeptide(L)'
;MKKQFNRMRQLANQTVGRAEKTEVLSEDLLQVEKRLELVKQVCHGTHKKLTACLQGQQSQDVDKRSKKLPMTTLAQCLTEGASVLGDDSLLGKMLKTSGEAQERLAQELMLFEFHMERDVVEPLYVLAEVEIPNIQKQRKHLAKLVLDMDSARTRTSYQQTCTVLWPKKSTMQATSRR
;
A
#
# COMPACT_ATOMS: atom_id res chain seq x y z
N MET A 1 -39.99 5.73 -33.43
CA MET A 1 -39.21 4.50 -33.74
C MET A 1 -37.69 4.73 -33.74
N LYS A 2 -37.13 5.64 -34.55
CA LYS A 2 -35.66 5.85 -34.67
C LYS A 2 -34.92 6.22 -33.37
N LYS A 3 -35.54 7.00 -32.46
CA LYS A 3 -34.93 7.36 -31.16
C LYS A 3 -34.73 6.14 -30.23
N GLN A 4 -35.74 5.26 -30.14
CA GLN A 4 -35.66 4.03 -29.34
C GLN A 4 -34.63 3.06 -29.93
N PHE A 5 -34.58 2.93 -31.26
CA PHE A 5 -33.59 2.10 -31.95
C PHE A 5 -32.15 2.60 -31.74
N ASN A 6 -31.92 3.92 -31.84
CA ASN A 6 -30.60 4.50 -31.57
C ASN A 6 -30.20 4.36 -30.10
N ARG A 7 -31.16 4.46 -29.16
CA ARG A 7 -30.92 4.24 -27.73
C ARG A 7 -30.58 2.78 -27.43
N MET A 8 -31.28 1.84 -28.06
CA MET A 8 -31.02 0.40 -27.96
C MET A 8 -29.66 0.02 -28.58
N ARG A 9 -29.31 0.63 -29.72
CA ARG A 9 -27.99 0.48 -30.35
C ARG A 9 -26.87 1.08 -29.50
N GLN A 10 -27.14 2.20 -28.81
CA GLN A 10 -26.18 2.83 -27.90
C GLN A 10 -25.94 1.96 -26.66
N LEU A 11 -27.00 1.39 -26.08
CA LEU A 11 -26.92 0.42 -24.98
C LEU A 11 -26.18 -0.86 -25.42
N ALA A 12 -26.49 -1.40 -26.60
CA ALA A 12 -25.79 -2.57 -27.15
C ALA A 12 -24.30 -2.28 -27.42
N ASN A 13 -23.94 -1.08 -27.90
CA ASN A 13 -22.54 -0.70 -28.06
C ASN A 13 -21.85 -0.45 -26.70
N GLN A 14 -22.59 -0.05 -25.65
CA GLN A 14 -22.08 0.08 -24.29
C GLN A 14 -21.89 -1.27 -23.58
N THR A 15 -22.72 -2.27 -23.91
CA THR A 15 -22.74 -3.59 -23.25
C THR A 15 -22.01 -4.67 -24.05
N VAL A 16 -21.92 -4.55 -25.38
CA VAL A 16 -21.46 -5.62 -26.31
C VAL A 16 -20.35 -5.15 -27.25
N GLY A 17 -20.18 -3.85 -27.44
CA GLY A 17 -19.02 -3.30 -28.12
C GLY A 17 -17.81 -3.39 -27.20
N ARG A 18 -17.06 -4.49 -27.28
CA ARG A 18 -15.64 -4.49 -26.89
C ARG A 18 -15.03 -3.28 -27.58
N ALA A 19 -14.80 -2.21 -26.82
CA ALA A 19 -13.87 -1.18 -27.21
C ALA A 19 -12.62 -1.92 -27.63
N GLU A 20 -12.21 -1.79 -28.90
CA GLU A 20 -10.93 -2.31 -29.35
C GLU A 20 -9.92 -1.83 -28.32
N LYS A 21 -9.37 -2.79 -27.56
CA LYS A 21 -8.52 -2.57 -26.40
C LYS A 21 -7.48 -1.54 -26.81
N THR A 22 -7.64 -0.31 -26.38
CA THR A 22 -6.50 0.58 -26.33
C THR A 22 -5.58 -0.09 -25.32
N GLU A 23 -4.37 -0.43 -25.76
CA GLU A 23 -3.32 -1.19 -25.07
C GLU A 23 -2.81 -0.51 -23.78
N VAL A 24 -3.58 0.42 -23.21
CA VAL A 24 -3.20 1.28 -22.09
C VAL A 24 -3.23 0.53 -20.75
N LEU A 25 -3.96 -0.58 -20.66
CA LEU A 25 -3.81 -1.57 -19.58
C LEU A 25 -2.97 -2.73 -20.11
N SER A 26 -1.66 -2.51 -20.19
CA SER A 26 -0.70 -3.53 -20.64
C SER A 26 -0.74 -4.77 -19.73
N GLU A 27 -0.35 -5.91 -20.27
CA GLU A 27 -0.14 -7.15 -19.51
C GLU A 27 0.82 -6.92 -18.33
N ASP A 28 1.81 -6.04 -18.51
CA ASP A 28 2.75 -5.64 -17.47
C ASP A 28 2.05 -4.98 -16.28
N LEU A 29 1.06 -4.10 -16.51
CA LEU A 29 0.30 -3.46 -15.44
C LEU A 29 -0.49 -4.48 -14.62
N LEU A 30 -1.09 -5.48 -15.27
CA LEU A 30 -1.79 -6.58 -14.59
C LEU A 30 -0.81 -7.45 -13.77
N GLN A 31 0.38 -7.69 -14.31
CA GLN A 31 1.43 -8.43 -13.61
C GLN A 31 1.94 -7.66 -12.37
N VAL A 32 2.13 -6.34 -12.49
CA VAL A 32 2.52 -5.47 -11.38
C VAL A 32 1.49 -5.49 -10.26
N GLU A 33 0.19 -5.46 -10.58
CA GLU A 33 -0.84 -5.56 -9.55
C GLU A 33 -0.84 -6.89 -8.81
N LYS A 34 -0.72 -7.99 -9.55
CA LYS A 34 -0.62 -9.30 -8.93
C LYS A 34 0.59 -9.36 -7.99
N ARG A 35 1.70 -8.75 -8.39
CA ARG A 35 2.90 -8.64 -7.55
C ARG A 35 2.66 -7.77 -6.33
N LEU A 36 1.93 -6.65 -6.44
CA LEU A 36 1.59 -5.79 -5.30
C LEU A 36 0.77 -6.55 -4.25
N GLU A 37 -0.16 -7.41 -4.66
CA GLU A 37 -0.93 -8.23 -3.71
C GLU A 37 -0.04 -9.22 -2.96
N LEU A 38 0.92 -9.85 -3.65
CA LEU A 38 1.90 -10.73 -3.02
C LEU A 38 2.81 -9.96 -2.05
N VAL A 39 3.28 -8.78 -2.44
CA VAL A 39 4.07 -7.91 -1.55
C VAL A 39 3.27 -7.54 -0.31
N LYS A 40 2.00 -7.13 -0.46
CA LYS A 40 1.12 -6.82 0.68
C LYS A 40 1.00 -8.00 1.64
N GLN A 41 0.75 -9.20 1.10
CA GLN A 41 0.62 -10.43 1.90
C GLN A 41 1.92 -10.73 2.67
N VAL A 42 3.07 -10.64 2.02
CA VAL A 42 4.37 -10.87 2.65
C VAL A 42 4.64 -9.80 3.73
N CYS A 43 4.39 -8.52 3.43
CA CYS A 43 4.54 -7.44 4.39
C CYS A 43 3.67 -7.67 5.64
N HIS A 44 2.40 -8.04 5.47
CA HIS A 44 1.51 -8.39 6.59
C HIS A 44 2.03 -9.56 7.43
N GLY A 45 2.40 -10.65 6.76
CA GLY A 45 2.89 -11.85 7.43
C GLY A 45 4.16 -11.58 8.22
N THR A 46 5.09 -10.84 7.62
CA THR A 46 6.37 -10.46 8.25
C THR A 46 6.16 -9.47 9.39
N HIS A 47 5.36 -8.41 9.18
CA HIS A 47 4.99 -7.45 10.23
C HIS A 47 4.44 -8.18 11.46
N LYS A 48 3.41 -9.01 11.28
CA LYS A 48 2.78 -9.75 12.38
C LYS A 48 3.77 -10.62 13.15
N LYS A 49 4.67 -11.31 12.46
CA LYS A 49 5.69 -12.16 13.10
C LYS A 49 6.74 -11.33 13.83
N LEU A 50 7.24 -10.25 13.23
CA LEU A 50 8.22 -9.36 13.86
C LEU A 50 7.64 -8.70 15.11
N THR A 51 6.41 -8.17 15.04
CA THR A 51 5.73 -7.59 16.21
C THR A 51 5.60 -8.60 17.34
N ALA A 52 5.36 -9.88 17.04
CA ALA A 52 5.25 -10.94 18.06
C ALA A 52 6.61 -11.31 18.70
N CYS A 53 7.73 -11.00 18.06
CA CYS A 53 9.07 -11.22 18.61
C CYS A 53 9.52 -10.09 19.56
N LEU A 54 8.89 -8.92 19.47
CA LEU A 54 9.21 -7.75 20.29
C LEU A 54 8.49 -7.86 21.65
N GLN A 55 9.24 -7.71 22.74
CA GLN A 55 8.77 -7.83 24.12
C GLN A 55 8.38 -6.47 24.73
N GLY A 56 8.93 -5.38 24.22
CA GLY A 56 8.56 -4.03 24.62
C GLY A 56 7.12 -3.71 24.23
N GLN A 57 6.30 -3.30 25.20
CA GLN A 57 5.00 -2.70 24.89
C GLN A 57 5.18 -1.51 23.92
N GLN A 58 4.23 -1.31 23.01
CA GLN A 58 4.12 -0.17 22.10
C GLN A 58 4.02 1.17 22.86
N SER A 59 5.12 1.61 23.46
CA SER A 59 5.28 2.92 24.06
C SER A 59 6.37 3.61 23.27
N GLN A 60 6.06 4.79 22.74
CA GLN A 60 6.98 5.60 21.92
C GLN A 60 8.15 6.19 22.73
N ASP A 61 8.19 5.99 24.05
CA ASP A 61 9.14 6.59 24.97
C ASP A 61 10.12 5.53 25.49
N VAL A 62 11.38 5.64 25.07
CA VAL A 62 12.46 4.68 25.39
C VAL A 62 12.68 4.56 26.90
N ASP A 63 12.57 5.67 27.65
CA ASP A 63 12.72 5.70 29.11
C ASP A 63 11.54 5.06 29.86
N LYS A 64 10.38 4.95 29.23
CA LYS A 64 9.23 4.21 29.78
C LYS A 64 9.23 2.75 29.36
N ARG A 65 9.88 2.43 28.23
CA ARG A 65 10.08 1.06 27.74
C ARG A 65 11.14 0.31 28.55
N SER A 66 12.20 1.01 28.95
CA SER A 66 13.28 0.48 29.79
C SER A 66 12.79 -0.13 31.09
N LYS A 67 11.90 0.57 31.80
CA LYS A 67 11.34 0.12 33.09
C LYS A 67 10.34 -1.04 32.99
N LYS A 68 10.00 -1.52 31.79
CA LYS A 68 8.98 -2.55 31.57
C LYS A 68 9.52 -3.87 31.02
N LEU A 69 10.78 -3.92 30.58
CA LEU A 69 11.35 -5.19 30.12
C LEU A 69 11.60 -6.10 31.32
N PRO A 70 11.15 -7.37 31.29
CA PRO A 70 11.43 -8.33 32.36
C PRO A 70 12.92 -8.46 32.69
N MET A 71 13.80 -8.23 31.70
CA MET A 71 15.25 -8.26 31.89
C MET A 71 15.78 -7.15 32.80
N THR A 72 15.21 -5.94 32.74
CA THR A 72 15.59 -4.83 33.62
C THR A 72 15.16 -5.11 35.06
N THR A 73 13.95 -5.66 35.25
CA THR A 73 13.49 -6.11 36.57
C THR A 73 14.39 -7.20 37.15
N LEU A 74 14.85 -8.15 36.32
CA LEU A 74 15.78 -9.18 36.76
C LEU A 74 17.15 -8.58 37.14
N ALA A 75 17.69 -7.64 36.35
CA ALA A 75 18.93 -6.96 36.67
C ALA A 75 18.85 -6.27 38.05
N GLN A 76 17.77 -5.53 38.29
CA GLN A 76 17.53 -4.86 39.57
C GLN A 76 17.43 -5.85 40.74
N CYS A 77 16.69 -6.94 40.58
CA CYS A 77 16.58 -8.00 41.60
C CYS A 77 17.95 -8.61 41.96
N LEU A 78 18.82 -8.84 40.96
CA LEU A 78 20.17 -9.35 41.19
C LEU A 78 21.04 -8.34 41.97
N THR A 79 20.98 -7.07 41.61
CA THR A 79 21.73 -6.00 42.30
C THR A 79 21.24 -5.79 43.73
N GLU A 80 19.93 -5.83 43.95
CA GLU A 80 19.33 -5.76 45.29
C GLU A 80 19.75 -6.98 46.13
N GLY A 81 19.68 -8.19 45.58
CA GLY A 81 20.13 -9.41 46.25
C GLY A 81 21.62 -9.38 46.61
N ALA A 82 22.46 -8.81 45.74
CA ALA A 82 23.88 -8.59 46.04
C ALA A 82 24.07 -7.65 47.24
N SER A 83 23.30 -6.57 47.31
CA SER A 83 23.37 -5.60 48.41
C SER A 83 22.99 -6.20 49.77
N VAL A 84 22.01 -7.11 49.80
CA VAL A 84 21.58 -7.82 51.01
C VAL A 84 22.66 -8.77 51.52
N LEU A 85 23.35 -9.46 50.62
CA LEU A 85 24.42 -10.40 50.98
C LEU A 85 25.74 -9.72 51.38
N GLY A 86 25.92 -8.46 50.99
CA GLY A 86 27.13 -7.67 51.26
C GLY A 86 28.32 -8.03 50.36
N ASP A 87 29.27 -7.10 50.28
CA ASP A 87 30.42 -7.18 49.37
C ASP A 87 31.46 -8.23 49.76
N ASP A 88 31.40 -8.79 50.97
CA ASP A 88 32.31 -9.86 51.41
C ASP A 88 31.87 -11.26 50.97
N SER A 89 30.60 -11.41 50.57
CA SER A 89 30.05 -12.67 50.09
C SER A 89 30.49 -12.98 48.65
N LEU A 90 31.03 -14.18 48.41
CA LEU A 90 31.30 -14.66 47.05
C LEU A 90 30.03 -14.66 46.18
N LEU A 91 28.89 -15.07 46.77
CA LEU A 91 27.60 -15.04 46.10
C LEU A 91 27.16 -13.59 45.83
N GLY A 92 27.36 -12.67 46.78
CA GLY A 92 27.07 -11.24 46.58
C GLY A 92 27.84 -10.64 45.40
N LYS A 93 29.16 -10.89 45.31
CA LYS A 93 29.99 -10.48 44.17
C LYS A 93 29.50 -11.08 42.84
N MET A 94 29.10 -12.35 42.86
CA MET A 94 28.58 -13.03 41.67
C MET A 94 27.24 -12.43 41.22
N LEU A 95 26.33 -12.15 42.15
CA LEU A 95 25.04 -11.51 41.85
C LEU A 95 25.25 -10.09 41.31
N LYS A 96 26.17 -9.31 41.89
CA LYS A 96 26.50 -7.95 41.42
C LYS A 96 26.98 -7.96 39.97
N THR A 97 27.99 -8.77 39.68
CA THR A 97 28.54 -8.93 38.32
C THR A 97 27.46 -9.40 37.33
N SER A 98 26.60 -10.33 37.76
CA SER A 98 25.49 -10.81 36.94
C SER A 98 24.44 -9.73 36.68
N GLY A 99 24.08 -8.93 37.70
CA GLY A 99 23.13 -7.83 37.57
C GLY A 99 23.63 -6.74 36.61
N GLU A 100 24.90 -6.35 36.71
CA GLU A 100 25.53 -5.38 35.79
C GLU A 100 25.61 -5.89 34.34
N ALA A 101 25.83 -7.18 34.15
CA ALA A 101 25.80 -7.79 32.82
C ALA A 101 24.37 -7.85 32.26
N GLN A 102 23.41 -8.22 33.10
CA GLN A 102 21.99 -8.30 32.75
C GLN A 102 21.40 -6.92 32.40
N GLU A 103 21.79 -5.86 33.11
CA GLU A 103 21.38 -4.49 32.83
C GLU A 103 21.85 -4.03 31.45
N ARG A 104 23.14 -4.27 31.13
CA ARG A 104 23.69 -3.96 29.80
C ARG A 104 22.97 -4.74 28.70
N LEU A 105 22.66 -6.02 28.93
CA LEU A 105 21.93 -6.83 27.97
C LEU A 105 20.49 -6.32 27.76
N ALA A 106 19.83 -5.84 28.83
CA ALA A 106 18.50 -5.24 28.74
C ALA A 106 18.52 -3.93 27.93
N GLN A 107 19.56 -3.11 28.07
CA GLN A 107 19.75 -1.88 27.31
C GLN A 107 19.94 -2.14 25.81
N GLU A 108 20.83 -3.09 25.46
CA GLU A 108 21.04 -3.51 24.06
C GLU A 108 19.75 -4.08 23.44
N LEU A 109 19.01 -4.91 24.18
CA LEU A 109 17.74 -5.45 23.71
C LEU A 109 16.73 -4.34 23.43
N MET A 110 16.62 -3.35 24.31
CA MET A 110 15.70 -2.23 24.13
C MET A 110 16.02 -1.40 22.89
N LEU A 111 17.31 -1.10 22.65
CA LEU A 111 17.75 -0.39 21.46
C LEU A 111 17.44 -1.19 20.20
N PHE A 112 17.76 -2.48 20.21
CA PHE A 112 17.42 -3.40 19.11
C PHE A 112 15.92 -3.38 18.81
N GLU A 113 15.07 -3.51 19.83
CA GLU A 113 13.63 -3.52 19.64
C GLU A 113 13.10 -2.19 19.10
N PHE A 114 13.62 -1.06 19.60
CA PHE A 114 13.27 0.27 19.11
C PHE A 114 13.64 0.44 17.63
N HIS A 115 14.85 0.06 17.24
CA HIS A 115 15.30 0.11 15.85
C HIS A 115 14.50 -0.82 14.96
N MET A 116 14.24 -2.05 15.40
CA MET A 116 13.46 -3.01 14.63
C MET A 116 12.03 -2.51 14.41
N GLU A 117 11.41 -1.89 15.42
CA GLU A 117 10.08 -1.32 15.30
C GLU A 117 10.07 -0.13 14.32
N ARG A 118 10.97 0.84 14.48
CA ARG A 118 11.02 2.06 13.67
C ARG A 118 11.45 1.82 12.22
N ASP A 119 12.49 1.02 12.01
CA ASP A 119 13.17 0.93 10.71
C ASP A 119 12.65 -0.23 9.85
N VAL A 120 11.89 -1.17 10.45
CA VAL A 120 11.41 -2.36 9.75
C VAL A 120 9.91 -2.57 9.93
N VAL A 121 9.43 -2.68 11.16
CA VAL A 121 8.01 -3.01 11.42
C VAL A 121 7.08 -1.90 10.92
N GLU A 122 7.31 -0.66 11.34
CA GLU A 122 6.48 0.49 10.94
C GLU A 122 6.48 0.71 9.41
N PRO A 123 7.63 0.70 8.70
CA PRO A 123 7.64 0.80 7.24
C PRO A 123 6.88 -0.33 6.54
N LEU A 124 6.95 -1.57 7.03
CA LEU A 124 6.19 -2.69 6.47
C LEU A 124 4.69 -2.51 6.67
N TYR A 125 4.27 -1.96 7.83
CA TYR A 125 2.88 -1.62 8.10
C TYR A 125 2.38 -0.54 7.15
N VAL A 126 3.09 0.59 7.07
CA VAL A 126 2.75 1.72 6.20
C VAL A 126 2.68 1.29 4.73
N LEU A 127 3.65 0.51 4.26
CA LEU A 127 3.63 -0.02 2.90
C LEU A 127 2.35 -0.84 2.64
N ALA A 128 2.00 -1.73 3.56
CA ALA A 128 0.88 -2.65 3.37
C ALA A 128 -0.51 -2.01 3.55
N GLU A 129 -0.65 -1.09 4.50
CA GLU A 129 -1.93 -0.51 4.92
C GLU A 129 -2.21 0.86 4.32
N VAL A 130 -1.19 1.58 3.84
CA VAL A 130 -1.34 2.93 3.29
C VAL A 130 -0.95 2.96 1.82
N GLU A 131 0.31 2.64 1.50
CA GLU A 131 0.86 2.85 0.17
C GLU A 131 0.23 1.91 -0.88
N ILE A 132 0.19 0.60 -0.62
CA ILE A 132 -0.40 -0.36 -1.56
C ILE A 132 -1.89 -0.08 -1.82
N PRO A 133 -2.75 0.16 -0.82
CA PRO A 133 -4.15 0.55 -1.05
C PRO A 133 -4.29 1.85 -1.86
N ASN A 134 -3.43 2.83 -1.62
CA ASN A 134 -3.42 4.08 -2.39
C ASN A 134 -3.04 3.83 -3.86
N ILE A 135 -2.01 3.03 -4.14
CA ILE A 135 -1.64 2.64 -5.50
C ILE A 135 -2.80 1.92 -6.19
N GLN A 136 -3.45 0.97 -5.51
CA GLN A 136 -4.62 0.26 -6.03
C GLN A 136 -5.79 1.21 -6.35
N LYS A 137 -6.03 2.22 -5.50
CA LYS A 137 -7.05 3.25 -5.73
C LYS A 137 -6.74 4.08 -6.98
N GLN A 138 -5.50 4.53 -7.15
CA GLN A 138 -5.09 5.28 -8.34
C GLN A 138 -5.17 4.43 -9.61
N ARG A 139 -4.80 3.15 -9.53
CA ARG A 139 -4.95 2.21 -10.65
C ARG A 139 -6.40 2.09 -11.10
N LYS A 140 -7.34 1.89 -10.16
CA LYS A 140 -8.77 1.84 -10.48
C LYS A 140 -9.26 3.14 -11.13
N HIS A 141 -8.75 4.28 -10.67
CA HIS A 141 -9.07 5.56 -11.28
C HIS A 141 -8.53 5.69 -12.71
N LEU A 142 -7.28 5.29 -12.95
CA LEU A 142 -6.68 5.27 -14.28
C LEU A 142 -7.49 4.40 -15.25
N ALA A 143 -7.91 3.21 -14.83
CA ALA A 143 -8.75 2.33 -15.66
C ALA A 143 -10.05 3.02 -16.10
N LYS A 144 -10.66 3.82 -15.23
CA LYS A 144 -11.86 4.62 -15.57
C LYS A 144 -11.53 5.73 -16.59
N LEU A 145 -10.45 6.48 -16.38
CA LEU A 145 -10.04 7.54 -17.29
C LEU A 145 -9.71 7.02 -18.69
N VAL A 146 -9.11 5.84 -18.79
CA VAL A 146 -8.85 5.17 -20.08
C VAL A 146 -10.16 4.87 -20.82
N LEU A 147 -11.16 4.32 -20.12
CA LEU A 147 -12.47 4.07 -20.72
C LEU A 147 -13.19 5.35 -21.16
N ASP A 148 -13.08 6.43 -20.38
CA ASP A 148 -13.65 7.74 -20.72
C ASP A 148 -12.96 8.34 -21.96
N MET A 149 -11.64 8.22 -22.05
CA MET A 149 -10.83 8.63 -23.20
C MET A 149 -11.22 7.85 -24.46
N ASP A 150 -11.32 6.52 -24.39
CA ASP A 150 -11.69 5.65 -25.50
C ASP A 150 -13.11 5.96 -26.01
N SER A 151 -14.03 6.24 -25.08
CA SER A 151 -15.38 6.68 -25.39
C SER A 151 -15.40 8.03 -26.11
N ALA A 152 -14.57 8.99 -25.68
CA ALA A 152 -14.44 10.28 -26.34
C ALA A 152 -13.80 10.18 -27.73
N ARG A 153 -12.77 9.34 -27.88
CA ARG A 153 -12.11 9.06 -29.17
C ARG A 153 -13.09 8.45 -30.16
N THR A 154 -13.85 7.44 -29.74
CA THR A 154 -14.87 6.78 -30.56
C THR A 154 -15.96 7.76 -31.01
N ARG A 155 -16.46 8.61 -30.10
CA ARG A 155 -17.47 9.63 -30.43
C ARG A 155 -16.95 10.64 -31.45
N THR A 156 -15.70 11.09 -31.30
CA THR A 156 -15.08 12.06 -32.22
C THR A 156 -14.85 11.46 -33.61
N SER A 157 -14.36 10.22 -33.67
CA SER A 157 -14.21 9.46 -34.93
C SER A 157 -15.56 9.27 -35.65
N TYR A 158 -16.64 9.00 -34.91
CA TYR A 158 -17.99 8.90 -35.49
C TYR A 158 -18.50 10.23 -36.05
N GLN A 159 -18.21 11.35 -35.39
CA GLN A 159 -18.59 12.68 -35.88
C GLN A 159 -17.77 13.09 -37.11
N GLN A 160 -16.49 12.73 -37.17
CA GLN A 160 -15.65 12.94 -38.35
C GLN A 160 -16.14 12.11 -39.54
N THR A 161 -16.44 10.83 -39.37
CA THR A 161 -16.98 9.99 -40.45
C THR A 161 -18.36 10.44 -40.94
N CYS A 162 -19.24 10.91 -40.05
CA CYS A 162 -20.53 11.49 -40.46
C CYS A 162 -20.42 12.85 -41.19
N THR A 163 -19.37 13.64 -40.91
CA THR A 163 -19.16 14.93 -41.59
C THR A 163 -18.55 14.78 -42.98
N VAL A 164 -17.76 13.73 -43.25
CA VAL A 164 -17.28 13.42 -44.62
C VAL A 164 -18.39 12.86 -45.53
N LEU A 165 -19.44 12.25 -44.94
CA LEU A 165 -20.55 11.65 -45.68
C LEU A 165 -21.72 12.61 -46.03
N TRP A 166 -21.63 13.89 -45.70
CA TRP A 166 -22.59 14.90 -46.17
C TRP A 166 -22.00 15.69 -47.36
N PRO A 167 -22.32 15.33 -48.62
CA PRO A 167 -22.00 16.20 -49.74
C PRO A 167 -22.88 17.45 -49.64
N LYS A 168 -22.25 18.63 -49.62
CA LYS A 168 -22.90 19.93 -49.81
C LYS A 168 -23.75 19.86 -51.09
N LYS A 169 -25.08 19.71 -50.96
CA LYS A 169 -26.01 20.00 -52.05
C LYS A 169 -26.09 21.51 -52.22
N SER A 170 -25.42 22.06 -53.24
CA SER A 170 -25.69 23.43 -53.67
C SER A 170 -25.16 23.70 -55.08
N THR A 171 -25.97 23.44 -56.11
CA THR A 171 -26.12 24.36 -57.26
C THR A 171 -27.47 24.11 -57.93
N MET A 172 -28.47 24.94 -57.64
CA MET A 172 -29.58 25.18 -58.58
C MET A 172 -29.06 26.15 -59.63
N GLN A 173 -29.00 25.73 -60.90
CA GLN A 173 -29.06 26.66 -62.02
C GLN A 173 -30.34 26.34 -62.80
N ALA A 174 -31.36 27.15 -62.53
CA ALA A 174 -32.47 27.34 -63.45
C ALA A 174 -31.98 28.31 -64.53
N THR A 175 -31.83 27.82 -65.76
CA THR A 175 -31.76 28.67 -66.96
C THR A 175 -32.90 28.29 -67.88
N SER A 176 -33.93 29.14 -67.86
CA SER A 176 -34.98 29.24 -68.87
C SER A 176 -34.94 30.66 -69.45
N ARG A 177 -35.29 30.77 -70.74
CA ARG A 177 -35.25 31.92 -71.68
C ARG A 177 -34.02 31.86 -72.59
N ARG A 178 -34.13 31.75 -73.91
CA ARG A 178 -35.20 32.06 -74.87
C ARG A 178 -35.38 30.93 -75.88
#